data_AF-A0A9E1Y994-F1
#
_entry.id   AF-A0A9E1Y994-F1
#
_cell.length_a   1.000
_cell.length_b   1.000
_cell.length_c   1.000
_cell.angle_alpha   90.00
_cell.angle_beta   90.00
_cell.angle_gamma   90.00
#
_symmetry.space_group_name_H-M   'P 1'
#
loop_
_entity.id
_entity.type
_entity.pdbx_description
1 polymer ?
#
loop_
_entity_poly.entity_id
_entity_poly.type
_entity_poly.pdbx_seq_one_letter_code
_entity_poly.pdbx_strand_id
1 'polypeptide(L)'
;MNLNALKNTEELQSFLNGSQAVAFSLRGKKEERYAFIQSTLKQFHYRAITKRQKGIVIRILLQVTGYSRQQLTRLINQYLKTGVVQLNKVHKPPGFKQK
;
A
#
# COMPACT_ATOMS: atom_id res chain seq x y z
N MET A 1 12.15 -4.03 -12.72
CA MET A 1 10.96 -4.90 -12.87
C MET A 1 9.74 -4.17 -12.33
N ASN A 2 8.69 -4.01 -13.14
CA ASN A 2 7.45 -3.33 -12.75
C ASN A 2 6.48 -4.35 -12.13
N LEU A 3 6.18 -4.21 -10.83
CA LEU A 3 5.12 -4.97 -10.15
C LEU A 3 3.74 -4.78 -10.82
N ASN A 4 3.60 -3.71 -11.60
CA ASN A 4 2.42 -3.39 -12.41
C ASN A 4 2.12 -4.44 -13.50
N ALA A 5 3.07 -5.30 -13.88
CA ALA A 5 2.87 -6.33 -14.91
C ALA A 5 2.17 -7.59 -14.38
N LEU A 6 2.12 -7.81 -13.06
CA LEU A 6 1.55 -9.01 -12.45
C LEU A 6 0.03 -8.85 -12.30
N LYS A 7 -0.76 -9.69 -12.99
CA LYS A 7 -2.23 -9.54 -13.07
C LYS A 7 -2.98 -10.41 -12.07
N ASN A 8 -2.35 -11.47 -11.55
CA ASN A 8 -2.97 -12.39 -10.63
C ASN A 8 -2.23 -12.43 -9.29
N THR A 9 -2.99 -12.54 -8.20
CA THR A 9 -2.49 -12.79 -6.85
C THR A 9 -1.68 -14.08 -6.71
N GLU A 10 -1.88 -15.06 -7.60
CA GLU A 10 -1.11 -16.32 -7.60
C GLU A 10 0.30 -16.12 -8.16
N GLU A 11 0.43 -15.42 -9.30
CA GLU A 11 1.73 -14.98 -9.83
C GLU A 11 2.47 -14.10 -8.82
N LEU A 12 1.72 -13.23 -8.14
CA LEU A 12 2.19 -12.38 -7.06
C LEU A 12 2.79 -13.22 -5.91
N GLN A 13 2.11 -14.31 -5.53
CA GLN A 13 2.55 -15.21 -4.48
C GLN A 13 3.76 -16.05 -4.89
N SER A 14 3.80 -16.53 -6.14
CA SER A 14 4.96 -17.25 -6.68
C SER A 14 6.18 -16.35 -6.75
N PHE A 15 6.00 -15.07 -7.13
CA PHE A 15 7.05 -14.07 -7.10
C PHE A 15 7.57 -13.81 -5.67
N LEU A 16 6.67 -13.73 -4.68
CA LEU A 16 7.05 -13.60 -3.27
C LEU A 16 7.83 -14.80 -2.74
N ASN A 17 7.52 -16.00 -3.22
CA ASN A 17 8.13 -17.25 -2.77
C ASN A 17 9.44 -17.57 -3.49
N GLY A 18 9.63 -17.06 -4.72
CA GLY A 18 10.92 -17.08 -5.39
C GLY A 18 11.90 -16.17 -4.65
N SER A 19 13.14 -16.64 -4.44
CA SER A 19 14.24 -15.94 -3.73
C SER A 19 14.56 -14.51 -4.22
N GLN A 20 13.88 -14.05 -5.26
CA GLN A 20 13.87 -12.69 -5.77
C GLN A 20 12.91 -11.76 -4.99
N ALA A 21 12.75 -11.97 -3.68
CA ALA A 21 12.27 -10.92 -2.78
C ALA A 21 13.35 -9.82 -2.66
N VAL A 22 13.74 -9.26 -3.80
CA VAL A 22 14.55 -8.05 -3.89
C VAL A 22 13.80 -7.05 -3.04
N ALA A 23 14.48 -6.53 -2.02
CA ALA A 23 13.94 -5.51 -1.15
C ALA A 23 13.59 -4.27 -2.00
N PHE A 24 12.41 -4.28 -2.61
CA PHE A 24 11.85 -3.20 -3.40
C PHE A 24 11.36 -2.12 -2.43
N SER A 25 12.21 -1.68 -1.51
CA SER A 25 11.90 -0.51 -0.72
C SER A 25 11.83 0.67 -1.67
N LEU A 26 10.62 1.18 -1.91
CA LEU A 26 10.44 2.48 -2.54
C LEU A 26 11.17 3.52 -1.68
N ARG A 27 12.41 3.84 -2.06
CA ARG A 27 13.22 4.94 -1.49
C ARG A 27 12.67 6.31 -1.91
N GLY A 28 11.59 6.33 -2.68
CA GLY A 28 10.87 7.51 -3.12
C GLY A 28 10.09 8.22 -2.01
N LYS A 29 9.53 9.38 -2.39
CA LYS A 29 8.77 10.25 -1.48
C LYS A 29 7.47 9.57 -1.02
N LYS A 30 6.83 10.15 0.01
CA LYS A 30 5.61 9.60 0.62
C LYS A 30 4.47 9.45 -0.39
N GLU A 31 4.40 10.39 -1.33
CA GLU A 31 3.43 10.45 -2.41
C GLU A 31 3.55 9.24 -3.35
N GLU A 32 4.76 8.84 -3.70
CA GLU A 32 5.02 7.68 -4.57
C GLU A 32 4.58 6.39 -3.88
N ARG A 33 4.84 6.25 -2.58
CA ARG A 33 4.37 5.10 -1.80
C ARG A 33 2.84 5.04 -1.77
N TYR A 34 2.18 6.18 -1.63
CA TYR A 34 0.71 6.24 -1.55
C TYR A 34 0.08 5.94 -2.92
N ALA A 35 0.65 6.50 -3.99
CA ALA A 35 0.26 6.20 -5.37
C ALA A 35 0.42 4.71 -5.68
N PHE A 36 1.55 4.11 -5.27
CA PHE A 36 1.80 2.68 -5.42
C PHE A 36 0.76 1.84 -4.66
N ILE A 37 0.48 2.16 -3.40
CA ILE A 37 -0.56 1.46 -2.62
C ILE A 37 -1.90 1.53 -3.36
N GLN A 38 -2.31 2.72 -3.80
CA GLN A 38 -3.59 2.89 -4.49
C GLN A 38 -3.64 2.11 -5.82
N SER A 39 -2.58 2.17 -6.64
CA SER A 39 -2.54 1.47 -7.91
C SER A 39 -2.61 -0.04 -7.71
N THR A 40 -1.88 -0.59 -6.74
CA THR A 40 -1.95 -2.02 -6.40
C THR A 40 -3.34 -2.42 -5.92
N LEU A 41 -3.95 -1.65 -5.01
CA LEU A 41 -5.30 -1.96 -4.52
C LEU A 41 -6.37 -1.90 -5.62
N LYS A 42 -6.20 -1.01 -6.61
CA LYS A 42 -7.06 -0.90 -7.78
C LYS A 42 -6.85 -2.08 -8.74
N GLN A 43 -5.60 -2.38 -9.07
CA GLN A 43 -5.20 -3.44 -9.99
C GLN A 43 -5.71 -4.81 -9.55
N PHE A 44 -5.59 -5.12 -8.26
CA PHE A 44 -6.07 -6.39 -7.72
C PHE A 44 -7.53 -6.36 -7.29
N HIS A 45 -8.30 -5.32 -7.68
CA HIS A 45 -9.70 -5.16 -7.31
C HIS A 45 -9.94 -5.46 -5.81
N TYR A 46 -9.16 -4.83 -4.93
CA TYR A 46 -9.03 -5.25 -3.52
C TYR A 46 -10.37 -5.39 -2.77
N ARG A 47 -11.42 -4.66 -3.20
CA ARG A 47 -12.78 -4.76 -2.66
C ARG A 47 -13.45 -6.11 -2.96
N ALA A 48 -13.16 -6.72 -4.11
CA ALA A 48 -13.81 -7.91 -4.64
C ALA A 48 -13.05 -9.23 -4.39
N ILE A 49 -11.79 -9.17 -3.94
CA ILE A 49 -10.97 -10.37 -3.71
C ILE A 49 -11.19 -11.01 -2.33
N THR A 50 -10.87 -12.31 -2.23
CA THR A 50 -11.01 -13.12 -1.02
C THR A 50 -10.05 -12.70 0.09
N LYS A 51 -10.32 -13.11 1.35
CA LYS A 51 -9.42 -12.86 2.49
C LYS A 51 -7.99 -13.39 2.26
N ARG A 52 -7.86 -14.55 1.62
CA ARG A 52 -6.56 -15.16 1.29
C ARG A 52 -5.78 -14.24 0.34
N GLN A 53 -6.41 -13.83 -0.75
CA GLN A 53 -5.83 -12.93 -1.74
C GLN A 53 -5.45 -11.57 -1.15
N LYS A 54 -6.29 -11.01 -0.27
CA LYS A 54 -5.97 -9.78 0.48
C LYS A 54 -4.67 -9.91 1.27
N GLY A 55 -4.41 -11.06 1.89
CA GLY A 55 -3.17 -11.32 2.63
C GLY A 55 -1.92 -11.22 1.77
N ILE A 56 -1.99 -11.71 0.52
CA ILE A 56 -0.88 -11.66 -0.45
C ILE A 56 -0.59 -10.21 -0.83
N VAL A 57 -1.64 -9.44 -1.16
CA VAL A 57 -1.53 -8.02 -1.48
C VAL A 57 -0.93 -7.24 -0.32
N ILE A 58 -1.39 -7.47 0.91
CA ILE A 58 -0.85 -6.82 2.12
C ILE A 58 0.64 -7.12 2.28
N ARG A 59 1.07 -8.38 2.10
CA ARG A 59 2.47 -8.78 2.28
C ARG A 59 3.40 -8.04 1.33
N ILE A 60 3.01 -7.90 0.05
CA ILE A 60 3.78 -7.09 -0.90
C ILE A 60 3.81 -5.63 -0.50
N LEU A 61 2.66 -5.04 -0.15
CA LEU A 61 2.62 -3.64 0.23
C LEU A 61 3.51 -3.35 1.43
N LEU A 62 3.60 -4.27 2.41
CA LEU A 62 4.53 -4.15 3.54
C LEU A 62 5.99 -4.17 3.09
N GLN A 63 6.37 -5.16 2.27
CA GLN A 63 7.75 -5.31 1.81
C GLN A 63 8.19 -4.15 0.93
N VAL A 64 7.31 -3.64 0.05
CA VAL A 64 7.66 -2.62 -0.94
C VAL A 64 7.64 -1.21 -0.33
N THR A 65 6.66 -0.91 0.53
CA THR A 65 6.53 0.44 1.10
C THR A 65 7.36 0.64 2.36
N GLY A 66 7.78 -0.45 3.02
CA GLY A 66 8.46 -0.44 4.31
C GLY A 66 7.59 0.11 5.45
N TYR A 67 6.27 0.24 5.26
CA TYR A 67 5.38 0.70 6.31
C TYR A 67 5.09 -0.38 7.34
N SER A 68 4.85 0.06 8.58
CA SER A 68 4.30 -0.82 9.60
C SER A 68 2.91 -1.31 9.19
N ARG A 69 2.54 -2.49 9.72
CA ARG A 69 1.22 -3.08 9.49
C ARG A 69 0.08 -2.14 9.87
N GLN A 70 0.24 -1.38 10.95
CA GLN A 70 -0.77 -0.42 11.42
C GLN A 70 -0.96 0.73 10.42
N GLN A 71 0.13 1.32 9.91
CA GLN A 71 0.05 2.40 8.91
C GLN A 71 -0.59 1.91 7.62
N LEU A 72 -0.18 0.74 7.12
CA LEU A 72 -0.76 0.17 5.91
C LEU A 72 -2.26 -0.12 6.09
N THR A 73 -2.66 -0.70 7.23
CA THR A 73 -4.07 -0.96 7.54
C THR A 73 -4.90 0.33 7.50
N ARG A 74 -4.37 1.43 8.05
CA ARG A 74 -5.04 2.74 8.01
C ARG A 74 -5.24 3.23 6.57
N LEU A 75 -4.22 3.12 5.73
CA LEU A 75 -4.28 3.54 4.32
C LEU A 75 -5.24 2.67 3.49
N ILE A 76 -5.25 1.35 3.72
CA ILE A 76 -6.22 0.45 3.11
C ILE A 76 -7.64 0.82 3.53
N ASN A 77 -7.87 1.09 4.82
CA ASN A 77 -9.18 1.52 5.30
C ASN A 77 -9.62 2.85 4.69
N GLN A 78 -8.69 3.80 4.48
CA GLN A 78 -8.98 5.03 3.75
C GLN A 78 -9.45 4.70 2.32
N TYR A 79 -8.71 3.87 1.58
CA TYR A 79 -9.10 3.43 0.24
C TYR A 79 -10.45 2.70 0.20
N LEU A 80 -10.74 1.85 1.17
CA LEU A 80 -12.02 1.15 1.25
C LEU A 80 -13.19 2.13 1.42
N LYS A 81 -12.99 3.22 2.16
CA LYS A 81 -14.01 4.25 2.38
C LYS A 81 -14.15 5.23 1.21
N THR A 82 -13.04 5.74 0.69
CA THR A 82 -13.03 6.87 -0.26
C THR A 82 -12.68 6.48 -1.69
N GLY A 83 -12.13 5.29 -1.91
CA GLY A 83 -11.58 4.85 -3.19
C GLY A 83 -10.19 5.44 -3.50
N VAL A 84 -9.62 6.23 -2.60
CA VAL A 84 -8.33 6.91 -2.80
C VAL A 84 -7.45 6.85 -1.55
N VAL A 85 -6.14 6.75 -1.75
CA VAL A 85 -5.13 6.82 -0.69
C VAL A 85 -4.49 8.20 -0.75
N GLN A 86 -4.81 9.07 0.21
CA GLN A 86 -4.34 10.45 0.21
C GLN A 86 -3.55 10.76 1.46
N LEU A 87 -2.51 11.58 1.30
CA LEU A 87 -1.86 12.24 2.41
C LEU A 87 -2.85 13.24 3.00
N ASN A 88 -3.43 12.92 4.16
CA ASN A 88 -4.17 13.91 4.92
C ASN A 88 -3.20 15.04 5.26
N LYS A 89 -3.45 16.23 4.69
CA LYS A 89 -2.77 17.44 5.12
C LYS A 89 -3.11 17.61 6.59
N VAL A 90 -2.10 17.53 7.45
CA VAL A 90 -2.28 17.79 8.88
C VAL A 90 -2.76 19.24 8.96
N HIS A 91 -4.01 19.44 9.36
CA HIS A 91 -4.46 20.76 9.79
C HIS A 91 -3.69 21.03 11.08
N LYS A 92 -2.68 21.89 11.02
CA LYS A 92 -1.95 22.32 12.21
C LYS A 92 -2.97 23.14 13.02
N PRO A 93 -3.48 22.65 14.17
CA PRO A 93 -4.35 23.49 14.97
C PRO A 93 -3.59 24.78 15.29
N PRO A 94 -4.25 25.95 15.33
CA PRO A 94 -3.59 27.19 15.72
C PRO A 94 -2.89 26.92 17.05
N GLY A 95 -1.56 27.03 17.05
CA GLY A 95 -0.74 26.73 18.23
C GLY A 95 -1.26 27.51 19.43
N PHE A 96 -1.14 26.94 20.62
CA PHE A 96 -1.48 27.62 21.86
C PHE A 96 -0.85 29.03 21.84
N LYS A 97 -1.68 30.07 21.84
CA LYS A 97 -1.22 31.45 21.98
C LYS A 97 -0.61 31.57 23.38
N GLN A 98 0.72 31.69 23.45
CA GLN A 98 1.36 32.09 24.69
C GLN A 98 0.93 33.52 25.01
N LYS A 99 0.53 33.75 26.26
CA LYS A 99 0.12 35.06 26.78
C LYS A 99 1.34 35.96 26.97
#